data_AF-A0AAE5XNH8-F1
#
_entry.id   AF-A0AAE5XNH8-F1
#
_cell.length_a   1.000
_cell.length_b   1.000
_cell.length_c   1.000
_cell.angle_alpha   90.00
_cell.angle_beta   90.00
_cell.angle_gamma   90.00
#
_symmetry.space_group_name_H-M   'P 1'
#
loop_
_entity.id
_entity.type
_entity.pdbx_description
1 polymer ?
#
loop_
_entity_poly.entity_id
_entity_poly.type
_entity_poly.pdbx_seq_one_letter_code
_entity_poly.pdbx_strand_id
1 'polypeptide(L)'
;MSANRVVSLVANNAPQNELELSKQKIAELEQSFASVNQMALGLLRSNSFLGGMIEFFERCSESRDPSEIGVAMESALSGYQLPYVFILNLPEQHYVFGGKNYVTNLQFDVITTLTLQRERIVNFDQYTLINFPYFSICLTMTAEDNEAYLDDLTRLAQVANYVLADLVRETQEKMVRQGIMQRALRRTEALLDNIMKMALDCGAHSIQSFSDLKWTIQSSIMGLDLDTETEQSIFNIVDQLMEQFEHQQASTRIIENYIRSVKENLSQLNAGCAGETK
;
A
#
# COMPACT_ATOMS: atom_id res chain seq x y z
N MET A 1 33.40 -53.63 61.25
CA MET A 1 32.64 -52.50 61.81
C MET A 1 32.76 -51.35 60.81
N SER A 2 31.68 -51.01 60.11
CA SER A 2 30.93 -49.73 60.24
C SER A 2 31.82 -48.48 60.16
N ALA A 3 31.55 -47.50 59.31
CA ALA A 3 30.23 -46.91 59.11
C ALA A 3 30.01 -46.30 57.70
N ASN A 4 28.74 -46.02 57.50
CA ASN A 4 27.99 -45.67 56.30
C ASN A 4 27.86 -44.14 56.14
N ARG A 5 27.63 -43.70 54.89
CA ARG A 5 26.89 -42.50 54.42
C ARG A 5 27.00 -41.16 55.18
N VAL A 6 27.36 -40.09 54.44
CA VAL A 6 26.50 -38.91 54.24
C VAL A 6 26.68 -38.37 52.81
N VAL A 7 25.55 -38.17 52.14
CA VAL A 7 25.35 -37.52 50.84
C VAL A 7 25.26 -36.00 51.06
N SER A 8 25.78 -35.15 50.16
CA SER A 8 24.96 -34.19 49.39
C SER A 8 25.73 -32.97 48.86
N LEU A 9 25.31 -32.58 47.65
CA LEU A 9 25.15 -31.20 47.15
C LEU A 9 26.40 -30.33 46.95
N VAL A 10 26.97 -30.37 45.75
CA VAL A 10 27.09 -29.15 44.93
C VAL A 10 26.86 -29.54 43.46
N ALA A 11 25.61 -29.46 43.03
CA ALA A 11 25.25 -29.47 41.63
C ALA A 11 25.60 -28.10 41.01
N ASN A 12 26.20 -28.14 39.82
CA ASN A 12 25.95 -27.26 38.68
C ASN A 12 25.55 -25.81 38.97
N ASN A 13 26.49 -24.85 38.86
CA ASN A 13 26.14 -23.44 38.60
C ASN A 13 27.25 -22.62 37.88
N ALA A 14 28.36 -23.23 37.46
CA ALA A 14 29.47 -22.50 36.84
C ALA A 14 29.26 -22.05 35.37
N PRO A 15 28.60 -22.81 34.45
CA PRO A 15 28.61 -22.45 33.03
C PRO A 15 27.52 -21.44 32.61
N GLN A 16 26.51 -21.17 33.45
CA GLN A 16 25.45 -20.21 33.11
C GLN A 16 25.89 -18.75 33.32
N ASN A 17 26.72 -18.50 34.34
CA ASN A 17 27.13 -17.16 34.72
C ASN A 17 28.11 -16.52 33.70
N GLU A 18 29.02 -17.32 33.12
CA GLU A 18 29.92 -16.85 32.06
C GLU A 18 29.21 -16.58 30.73
N LEU A 19 28.16 -17.36 30.42
CA LEU A 19 27.35 -17.15 29.22
C LEU A 19 26.51 -15.87 29.34
N GLU A 20 25.92 -15.60 30.50
CA GLU A 20 25.19 -14.35 30.75
C GLU A 20 26.12 -13.12 30.74
N LEU A 21 27.31 -13.24 31.32
CA LEU A 21 28.32 -12.17 31.30
C LEU A 21 28.83 -11.89 29.87
N SER A 22 28.94 -12.93 29.03
CA SER A 22 29.31 -12.77 27.62
C SER A 22 28.21 -12.09 26.81
N LYS A 23 26.94 -12.41 27.07
CA LYS A 23 25.78 -11.77 26.41
C LYS A 23 25.65 -10.31 26.81
N GLN A 24 25.88 -9.97 28.08
CA GLN A 24 25.91 -8.58 28.54
C GLN A 24 27.04 -7.80 27.88
N LYS A 25 28.26 -8.37 27.79
CA LYS A 25 29.38 -7.72 27.09
C LYS A 25 29.12 -7.54 25.59
N ILE A 26 28.48 -8.50 24.93
CA ILE A 26 28.10 -8.36 23.52
C ILE A 26 27.06 -7.25 23.36
N ALA A 27 26.04 -7.20 24.22
CA ALA A 27 25.03 -6.14 24.18
C ALA A 27 25.62 -4.75 24.46
N GLU A 28 26.56 -4.64 25.42
CA GLU A 28 27.29 -3.39 25.70
C GLU A 28 28.19 -2.98 24.51
N LEU A 29 28.83 -3.94 23.85
CA LEU A 29 29.61 -3.68 22.64
C LEU A 29 28.73 -3.25 21.47
N GLU A 30 27.57 -3.87 21.27
CA GLU A 30 26.59 -3.49 20.26
C GLU A 30 26.04 -2.07 20.52
N GLN A 31 25.73 -1.76 21.78
CA GLN A 31 25.24 -0.44 22.17
C GLN A 31 26.33 0.64 22.04
N SER A 32 27.57 0.32 22.42
CA SER A 32 28.74 1.18 22.22
C SER A 32 29.03 1.39 20.73
N PHE A 33 28.92 0.33 19.91
CA PHE A 33 29.10 0.41 18.47
C PHE A 33 28.00 1.26 17.82
N ALA A 34 26.73 1.10 18.22
CA ALA A 34 25.63 1.94 17.76
C ALA A 34 25.81 3.42 18.14
N SER A 35 26.28 3.68 19.36
CA SER A 35 26.60 5.03 19.85
C SER A 35 27.76 5.66 19.09
N VAL A 36 28.85 4.92 18.88
CA VAL A 36 29.99 5.36 18.05
C VAL A 36 29.57 5.59 16.61
N ASN A 37 28.68 4.77 16.06
CA ASN A 37 28.17 4.94 14.69
C ASN A 37 27.25 6.17 14.58
N GLN A 38 26.39 6.41 15.57
CA GLN A 38 25.59 7.65 15.66
C GLN A 38 26.49 8.89 15.84
N MET A 39 27.55 8.79 16.62
CA MET A 39 28.50 9.88 16.84
C MET A 39 29.36 10.14 15.59
N ALA A 40 29.80 9.08 14.89
CA ALA A 40 30.51 9.18 13.62
C ALA A 40 29.61 9.75 12.51
N LEU A 41 28.35 9.32 12.42
CA LEU A 41 27.35 9.91 11.53
C LEU A 41 27.07 11.37 11.92
N GLY A 42 26.99 11.69 13.21
CA GLY A 42 26.85 13.06 13.72
C GLY A 42 28.03 13.97 13.37
N LEU A 43 29.27 13.43 13.39
CA LEU A 43 30.48 14.15 12.97
C LEU A 43 30.59 14.28 11.44
N LEU A 44 30.14 13.29 10.67
CA LEU A 44 30.01 13.41 9.22
C LEU A 44 28.93 14.43 8.82
N ARG A 45 27.85 14.53 9.59
CA ARG A 45 26.77 15.51 9.42
C ARG A 45 27.20 16.95 9.69
N SER A 46 28.12 17.19 10.63
CA SER A 46 28.39 18.55 11.12
C SER A 46 29.38 19.37 10.29
N ASN A 47 30.11 18.78 9.33
CA ASN A 47 31.14 19.51 8.56
C ASN A 47 31.43 18.98 7.14
N SER A 48 30.58 18.12 6.56
CA SER A 48 30.86 17.53 5.24
C SER A 48 29.68 17.59 4.28
N PHE A 49 29.97 17.73 2.99
CA PHE A 49 29.01 17.58 1.89
C PHE A 49 28.22 16.26 1.98
N LEU A 50 28.88 15.17 2.38
CA LEU A 50 28.25 13.86 2.62
C LEU A 50 27.17 13.93 3.71
N GLY A 51 27.39 14.75 4.75
CA GLY A 51 26.42 15.05 5.79
C GLY A 51 25.13 15.66 5.25
N GLY A 52 25.25 16.67 4.38
CA GLY A 52 24.12 17.32 3.73
C GLY A 52 23.34 16.39 2.80
N MET A 53 24.04 15.49 2.08
CA MET A 53 23.36 14.45 1.29
C MET A 53 22.60 13.44 2.16
N ILE A 54 23.16 13.02 3.29
CA ILE A 54 22.49 12.09 4.22
C ILE A 54 21.26 12.76 4.82
N GLU A 55 21.37 14.01 5.26
CA GLU A 55 20.24 14.77 5.80
C GLU A 55 19.14 14.98 4.77
N PHE A 56 19.51 15.32 3.52
CA PHE A 56 18.57 15.40 2.41
C PHE A 56 17.87 14.06 2.18
N PHE A 57 18.62 12.96 2.12
CA PHE A 57 18.06 11.63 1.93
C PHE A 57 17.10 11.24 3.05
N GLU A 58 17.48 11.43 4.31
CA GLU A 58 16.62 11.11 5.47
C GLU A 58 15.33 11.93 5.44
N ARG A 59 15.44 13.24 5.22
CA ARG A 59 14.28 14.15 5.16
C ARG A 59 13.32 13.81 4.03
N CYS A 60 13.85 13.37 2.89
CA CYS A 60 13.02 13.05 1.72
C CYS A 60 12.59 11.59 1.66
N SER A 61 13.23 10.68 2.40
CA SER A 61 12.91 9.24 2.39
C SER A 61 11.50 8.93 2.90
N GLU A 62 10.96 9.78 3.77
CA GLU A 62 9.60 9.66 4.30
C GLU A 62 8.62 10.64 3.66
N SER A 63 9.11 11.62 2.89
CA SER A 63 8.27 12.63 2.26
C SER A 63 7.60 12.07 1.01
N ARG A 64 6.31 12.35 0.88
CA ARG A 64 5.47 11.96 -0.27
C ARG A 64 5.08 13.13 -1.16
N ASP A 65 5.42 14.35 -0.77
CA ASP A 65 5.10 15.56 -1.51
C ASP A 65 6.33 16.00 -2.33
N PRO A 66 6.23 16.04 -3.68
CA PRO A 66 7.30 16.58 -4.53
C PRO A 66 7.73 18.00 -4.12
N SER A 67 6.83 18.80 -3.57
CA SER A 67 7.12 20.16 -3.11
C SER A 67 8.07 20.18 -1.91
N GLU A 68 7.86 19.27 -0.95
CA GLU A 68 8.74 19.12 0.22
C GLU A 68 10.14 18.65 -0.19
N ILE A 69 10.21 17.72 -1.15
CA ILE A 69 11.48 17.27 -1.74
C ILE A 69 12.20 18.44 -2.42
N GLY A 70 11.47 19.29 -3.14
CA GLY A 70 11.99 20.53 -3.73
C GLY A 70 12.59 21.47 -2.69
N VAL A 71 11.86 21.76 -1.61
CA VAL A 71 12.33 22.63 -0.52
C VAL A 71 13.56 22.03 0.18
N ALA A 72 13.60 20.72 0.38
CA ALA A 72 14.77 20.04 0.94
C ALA A 72 15.99 20.13 0.01
N MET A 73 15.78 20.02 -1.30
CA MET A 73 16.82 20.22 -2.30
C MET A 73 17.34 21.66 -2.31
N GLU A 74 16.47 22.66 -2.26
CA GLU A 74 16.88 24.07 -2.15
C GLU A 74 17.74 24.32 -0.92
N SER A 75 17.38 23.68 0.21
CA SER A 75 18.17 23.74 1.45
C SER A 75 19.55 23.11 1.26
N ALA A 76 19.65 21.95 0.61
CA ALA A 76 20.92 21.29 0.32
C ALA A 76 21.80 22.09 -0.66
N LEU A 77 21.20 22.77 -1.63
CA LEU A 77 21.90 23.60 -2.61
C LEU A 77 22.34 24.96 -2.05
N SER A 78 21.71 25.44 -0.97
CA SER A 78 22.03 26.75 -0.37
C SER A 78 23.50 26.87 0.08
N GLY A 79 24.14 25.75 0.44
CA GLY A 79 25.54 25.72 0.88
C GLY A 79 26.56 26.04 -0.21
N TYR A 80 26.22 25.85 -1.49
CA TYR A 80 27.15 26.07 -2.61
C TYR A 80 27.22 27.52 -3.08
N GLN A 81 26.24 28.35 -2.72
CA GLN A 81 26.15 29.75 -3.16
C GLN A 81 26.14 29.95 -4.70
N LEU A 82 25.76 28.91 -5.46
CA LEU A 82 25.67 28.95 -6.92
C LEU A 82 24.25 29.30 -7.38
N PRO A 83 24.08 30.07 -8.47
CA PRO A 83 22.78 30.20 -9.13
C PRO A 83 22.33 28.87 -9.72
N TYR A 84 21.14 28.42 -9.36
CA TYR A 84 20.58 27.16 -9.84
C TYR A 84 19.12 27.30 -10.28
N VAL A 85 18.74 26.40 -11.18
CA VAL A 85 17.36 26.02 -11.50
C VAL A 85 17.32 24.51 -11.59
N PHE A 86 16.29 23.86 -11.04
CA PHE A 86 16.14 22.41 -11.15
C PHE A 86 14.69 22.02 -11.45
N ILE A 87 14.53 20.85 -12.06
CA ILE A 87 13.25 20.24 -12.40
C ILE A 87 13.14 18.90 -11.68
N LEU A 88 12.04 18.72 -10.96
CA LEU A 88 11.57 17.40 -10.56
C LEU A 88 10.69 16.87 -11.69
N ASN A 89 11.16 15.81 -12.35
CA ASN A 89 10.52 15.26 -13.53
C ASN A 89 9.68 14.04 -13.15
N LEU A 90 8.44 14.27 -12.71
CA LEU A 90 7.50 13.18 -12.40
C LEU A 90 6.62 12.89 -13.63
N PRO A 91 6.12 11.64 -13.80
CA PRO A 91 5.34 11.24 -14.97
C PRO A 91 4.08 12.07 -15.24
N GLU A 92 3.46 12.61 -14.19
CA GLU A 92 2.20 13.36 -14.28
C GLU A 92 2.40 14.88 -14.30
N GLN A 93 3.48 15.37 -13.68
CA GLN A 93 3.71 16.79 -13.49
C GLN A 93 5.21 17.10 -13.35
N HIS A 94 5.64 18.19 -13.97
CA HIS A 94 6.98 18.74 -13.75
C HIS A 94 6.90 19.87 -12.73
N TYR A 95 7.80 19.84 -11.74
CA TYR A 95 7.94 20.92 -10.77
C TYR A 95 9.27 21.60 -11.01
N VAL A 96 9.24 22.92 -11.18
CA VAL A 96 10.45 23.71 -11.44
C VAL A 96 10.71 24.62 -10.26
N PHE A 97 11.95 24.58 -9.77
CA PHE A 97 12.43 25.33 -8.63
C PHE A 97 13.64 26.15 -9.04
N GLY A 98 13.83 27.30 -8.38
CA GLY A 98 14.94 28.20 -8.65
C GLY A 98 15.32 28.95 -7.38
N GLY A 99 16.58 29.36 -7.31
CA GLY A 99 17.09 30.05 -6.13
C GLY A 99 16.20 31.23 -5.70
N LYS A 100 15.83 31.25 -4.41
CA LYS A 100 14.91 32.25 -3.80
C LYS A 100 13.45 32.17 -4.28
N ASN A 101 12.96 30.97 -4.61
CA ASN A 101 11.59 30.71 -5.07
C ASN A 101 11.20 31.47 -6.35
N TYR A 102 12.18 31.83 -7.18
CA TYR A 102 11.94 32.57 -8.41
C TYR A 102 12.74 31.98 -9.56
N VAL A 103 12.05 31.63 -10.64
CA VAL A 103 12.63 31.12 -11.87
C VAL A 103 12.38 32.15 -12.96
N THR A 104 13.45 32.69 -13.56
CA THR A 104 13.32 33.57 -14.72
C THR A 104 12.87 32.77 -15.95
N ASN A 105 12.16 33.40 -16.89
CA ASN A 105 11.80 32.77 -18.16
C ASN A 105 13.03 32.21 -18.90
N LEU A 106 14.14 32.95 -18.87
CA LEU A 106 15.40 32.51 -19.46
C LEU A 106 15.94 31.22 -18.80
N GLN A 107 15.94 31.15 -17.45
CA GLN A 107 16.37 29.95 -16.75
C GLN A 107 15.49 28.76 -17.07
N PHE A 108 14.18 28.96 -17.14
CA PHE A 108 13.22 27.92 -17.53
C PHE A 108 13.48 27.41 -18.96
N ASP A 109 13.65 28.32 -19.92
CA ASP A 109 13.93 27.96 -21.32
C ASP A 109 15.28 27.23 -21.46
N VAL A 110 16.30 27.67 -20.73
CA VAL A 110 17.63 27.03 -20.72
C VAL A 110 17.53 25.62 -20.18
N ILE A 111 16.95 25.42 -18.98
CA ILE A 111 16.89 24.06 -18.39
C ILE A 111 16.02 23.13 -19.23
N THR A 112 14.88 23.58 -19.74
CA THR A 112 13.98 22.74 -20.55
C THR A 112 14.60 22.39 -21.90
N THR A 113 15.41 23.27 -22.49
CA THR A 113 16.13 22.98 -23.74
C THR A 113 17.29 22.02 -23.50
N LEU A 114 18.07 22.24 -22.45
CA LEU A 114 19.23 21.39 -22.16
C LEU A 114 18.82 19.98 -21.71
N THR A 115 17.68 19.80 -21.02
CA THR A 115 17.21 18.47 -20.60
C THR A 115 16.80 17.56 -21.76
N LEU A 116 16.58 18.11 -22.96
CA LEU A 116 16.37 17.32 -24.20
C LEU A 116 17.65 16.59 -24.65
N GLN A 117 18.82 17.01 -24.16
CA GLN A 117 20.07 16.34 -24.44
C GLN A 117 20.13 14.98 -23.74
N ARG A 118 20.64 13.96 -24.44
CA ARG A 118 20.76 12.60 -23.89
C ARG A 118 21.92 12.45 -22.90
N GLU A 119 22.85 13.40 -22.89
CA GLU A 119 24.02 13.35 -22.05
C GLU A 119 23.67 13.65 -20.59
N ARG A 120 24.36 12.97 -19.68
CA ARG A 120 24.13 13.09 -18.23
C ARG A 120 24.68 14.40 -17.67
N ILE A 121 25.76 14.92 -18.25
CA ILE A 121 26.35 16.21 -17.89
C ILE A 121 26.54 16.97 -19.20
N VAL A 122 25.99 18.18 -19.28
CA VAL A 122 26.12 19.05 -20.45
C VAL A 122 26.67 20.40 -19.99
N ASN A 123 27.81 20.78 -20.54
CA ASN A 123 28.39 22.11 -20.32
C ASN A 123 28.06 22.97 -21.54
N PHE A 124 27.38 24.10 -21.32
CA PHE A 124 27.03 25.08 -22.34
C PHE A 124 27.34 26.49 -21.84
N ASP A 125 28.44 27.08 -22.33
CA ASP A 125 28.95 28.37 -21.85
C ASP A 125 29.17 28.35 -20.33
N GLN A 126 28.50 29.21 -19.57
CA GLN A 126 28.54 29.24 -18.10
C GLN A 126 27.55 28.28 -17.42
N TYR A 127 26.73 27.55 -18.20
CA TYR A 127 25.70 26.66 -17.69
C TYR A 127 26.18 25.21 -17.67
N THR A 128 26.06 24.57 -16.51
CA THR A 128 26.31 23.15 -16.32
C THR A 128 25.00 22.46 -15.98
N LEU A 129 24.52 21.58 -16.87
CA LEU A 129 23.37 20.71 -16.63
C LEU A 129 23.87 19.36 -16.08
N ILE A 130 23.23 18.90 -15.02
CA ILE A 130 23.29 17.51 -14.55
C ILE A 130 21.90 16.91 -14.75
N ASN A 131 21.79 15.92 -15.64
CA ASN A 131 20.53 15.39 -16.15
C ASN A 131 20.31 13.94 -15.69
N PHE A 132 19.22 13.70 -14.96
CA PHE A 132 18.72 12.38 -14.63
C PHE A 132 17.25 12.24 -15.02
N PRO A 133 16.73 11.00 -15.18
CA PRO A 133 15.35 10.80 -15.64
C PRO A 133 14.29 11.51 -14.80
N TYR A 134 14.41 11.49 -13.48
CA TYR A 134 13.42 12.08 -12.56
C TYR A 134 13.89 13.40 -11.94
N PHE A 135 15.12 13.83 -12.21
CA PHE A 135 15.71 15.04 -11.64
C PHE A 135 16.71 15.66 -12.59
N SER A 136 16.59 16.96 -12.84
CA SER A 136 17.59 17.68 -13.62
C SER A 136 17.92 19.00 -12.94
N ILE A 137 19.19 19.35 -12.87
CA ILE A 137 19.64 20.62 -12.30
C ILE A 137 20.58 21.34 -13.25
N CYS A 138 20.32 22.61 -13.49
CA CYS A 138 21.17 23.50 -14.26
C CYS A 138 21.75 24.56 -13.31
N LEU A 139 23.08 24.63 -13.26
CA LEU A 139 23.84 25.53 -12.42
C LEU A 139 24.62 26.50 -13.28
N THR A 140 24.82 27.73 -12.80
CA THR A 140 25.79 28.67 -13.40
C THR A 140 27.12 28.52 -12.68
N MET A 141 28.15 28.00 -13.35
CA MET A 141 29.42 27.62 -12.74
C MET A 141 30.60 28.19 -13.53
N THR A 142 31.62 28.66 -12.83
CA THR A 142 32.94 28.92 -13.43
C THR A 142 33.72 27.61 -13.59
N ALA A 143 34.86 27.63 -14.30
CA ALA A 143 35.72 26.45 -14.41
C ALA A 143 36.24 25.97 -13.03
N GLU A 144 36.56 26.91 -12.14
CA GLU A 144 37.02 26.63 -10.78
C GLU A 144 35.91 25.98 -9.94
N ASP A 145 34.66 26.47 -10.04
CA ASP A 145 33.51 25.86 -9.37
C ASP A 145 33.26 24.44 -9.87
N ASN A 146 33.44 24.22 -11.18
CA ASN A 146 33.21 22.93 -11.82
C ASN A 146 34.19 21.88 -11.28
N GLU A 147 35.47 22.22 -11.18
CA GLU A 147 36.48 21.33 -10.57
C GLU A 147 36.21 21.08 -9.08
N ALA A 148 35.68 22.07 -8.35
CA ALA A 148 35.46 21.96 -6.92
C ALA A 148 34.18 21.19 -6.53
N TYR A 149 33.08 21.36 -7.28
CA TYR A 149 31.74 20.97 -6.82
C TYR A 149 31.00 20.00 -7.73
N LEU A 150 31.47 19.75 -8.96
CA LEU A 150 30.70 18.94 -9.93
C LEU A 150 30.41 17.53 -9.43
N ASP A 151 31.42 16.86 -8.87
CA ASP A 151 31.27 15.49 -8.35
C ASP A 151 30.24 15.42 -7.23
N ASP A 152 30.27 16.41 -6.34
CA ASP A 152 29.37 16.51 -5.21
C ASP A 152 27.94 16.80 -5.69
N LEU A 153 27.75 17.82 -6.54
CA LEU A 153 26.45 18.14 -7.13
C LEU A 153 25.88 16.96 -7.94
N THR A 154 26.73 16.20 -8.63
CA THR A 154 26.32 15.00 -9.37
C THR A 154 25.83 13.89 -8.43
N ARG A 155 26.49 13.68 -7.29
CA ARG A 155 26.04 12.71 -6.27
C ARG A 155 24.74 13.15 -5.63
N LEU A 156 24.60 14.43 -5.29
CA LEU A 156 23.36 14.97 -4.74
C LEU A 156 22.19 14.80 -5.73
N ALA A 157 22.40 15.13 -7.01
CA ALA A 157 21.43 14.91 -8.06
C ALA A 157 21.07 13.43 -8.25
N GLN A 158 22.04 12.52 -8.09
CA GLN A 158 21.80 11.09 -8.13
C GLN A 158 20.91 10.60 -6.97
N VAL A 159 21.17 11.09 -5.75
CA VAL A 159 20.35 10.78 -4.57
C VAL A 159 18.93 11.31 -4.76
N ALA A 160 18.78 12.53 -5.26
CA ALA A 160 17.48 13.12 -5.56
C ALA A 160 16.70 12.30 -6.59
N ASN A 161 17.36 11.90 -7.68
CA ASN A 161 16.77 11.03 -8.68
C ASN A 161 16.33 9.68 -8.09
N TYR A 162 17.11 9.11 -7.17
CA TYR A 162 16.74 7.86 -6.50
C TYR A 162 15.48 8.03 -5.64
N VAL A 163 15.41 9.08 -4.82
CA VAL A 163 14.24 9.38 -3.99
C VAL A 163 12.99 9.57 -4.85
N LEU A 164 13.09 10.34 -5.93
CA LEU A 164 11.96 10.58 -6.84
C LEU A 164 11.55 9.31 -7.59
N ALA A 165 12.52 8.47 -7.99
CA ALA A 165 12.22 7.18 -8.61
C ALA A 165 11.43 6.27 -7.66
N ASP A 166 11.77 6.25 -6.37
CA ASP A 166 11.05 5.46 -5.37
C ASP A 166 9.64 6.00 -5.12
N LEU A 167 9.47 7.33 -5.07
CA LEU A 167 8.16 7.98 -4.99
C LEU A 167 7.26 7.60 -6.18
N VAL A 168 7.80 7.63 -7.41
CA VAL A 168 7.09 7.21 -8.63
C VAL A 168 6.70 5.75 -8.54
N ARG A 169 7.62 4.88 -8.10
CA ARG A 169 7.35 3.44 -7.94
C ARG A 169 6.24 3.19 -6.93
N GLU A 170 6.29 3.81 -5.75
CA GLU A 170 5.27 3.64 -4.71
C GLU A 170 3.89 4.10 -5.21
N THR A 171 3.84 5.22 -5.92
CA THR A 171 2.60 5.76 -6.51
C THR A 171 2.02 4.79 -7.53
N GLN A 172 2.86 4.28 -8.45
CA GLN A 172 2.44 3.31 -9.44
C GLN A 172 1.93 2.01 -8.81
N GLU A 173 2.60 1.51 -7.78
CA GLU A 173 2.17 0.31 -7.06
C GLU A 173 0.84 0.50 -6.34
N LYS A 174 0.60 1.68 -5.74
CA LYS A 174 -0.70 2.03 -5.13
C LYS A 174 -1.81 2.03 -6.16
N MET A 175 -1.60 2.65 -7.32
CA MET A 175 -2.57 2.67 -8.42
C MET A 175 -2.89 1.25 -8.92
N VAL A 176 -1.87 0.41 -9.12
CA VAL A 176 -2.07 -0.99 -9.52
C VAL A 176 -2.86 -1.77 -8.46
N ARG A 177 -2.54 -1.60 -7.17
CA ARG A 177 -3.28 -2.23 -6.07
C ARG A 177 -4.74 -1.79 -6.02
N GLN A 178 -5.00 -0.49 -6.14
CA GLN A 178 -6.36 0.04 -6.22
C GLN A 178 -7.13 -0.54 -7.42
N GLY A 179 -6.49 -0.62 -8.60
CA GLY A 179 -7.09 -1.23 -9.79
C GLY A 179 -7.38 -2.73 -9.66
N ILE A 180 -6.58 -3.48 -8.88
CA ILE A 180 -6.86 -4.87 -8.54
C ILE A 180 -8.06 -4.94 -7.58
N MET A 181 -8.08 -4.11 -6.55
CA MET A 181 -9.15 -4.07 -5.54
C MET A 181 -10.50 -3.72 -6.18
N GLN A 182 -10.55 -2.71 -7.05
CA GLN A 182 -11.78 -2.36 -7.79
C GLN A 182 -12.28 -3.52 -8.66
N ARG A 183 -11.37 -4.25 -9.33
CA ARG A 183 -11.74 -5.43 -10.13
C ARG A 183 -12.27 -6.57 -9.24
N ALA A 184 -11.69 -6.77 -8.07
CA ALA A 184 -12.17 -7.76 -7.10
C ALA A 184 -13.57 -7.41 -6.60
N LEU A 185 -13.81 -6.15 -6.23
CA LEU A 185 -15.13 -5.66 -5.80
C LEU A 185 -16.20 -5.90 -6.88
N ARG A 186 -15.94 -5.51 -8.13
CA ARG A 186 -16.86 -5.75 -9.25
C ARG A 186 -17.18 -7.24 -9.48
N ARG A 187 -16.18 -8.11 -9.30
CA ARG A 187 -16.40 -9.57 -9.39
C ARG A 187 -17.27 -10.08 -8.25
N THR A 188 -17.05 -9.60 -7.03
CA THR A 188 -17.88 -9.97 -5.87
C THR A 188 -19.32 -9.51 -6.05
N GLU A 189 -19.55 -8.29 -6.53
CA GLU A 189 -20.91 -7.80 -6.86
C GLU A 189 -21.59 -8.70 -7.90
N ALA A 190 -20.89 -9.06 -8.98
CA ALA A 190 -21.44 -9.96 -9.99
C ALA A 190 -21.75 -11.37 -9.45
N LEU A 191 -20.93 -11.89 -8.53
CA LEU A 191 -21.21 -13.17 -7.87
C LEU A 191 -22.45 -13.08 -6.97
N LEU A 192 -22.61 -12.00 -6.21
CA LEU A 192 -23.80 -11.78 -5.39
C LEU A 192 -25.07 -11.68 -6.25
N ASP A 193 -24.99 -11.02 -7.41
CA ASP A 193 -26.10 -10.97 -8.36
C ASP A 193 -26.47 -12.35 -8.91
N ASN A 194 -25.48 -13.17 -9.22
CA ASN A 194 -25.71 -14.55 -9.64
C ASN A 194 -26.34 -15.40 -8.53
N ILE A 195 -25.88 -15.27 -7.27
CA ILE A 195 -26.44 -15.97 -6.12
C ILE A 195 -27.89 -15.52 -5.88
N MET A 196 -28.16 -14.22 -5.96
CA MET A 196 -29.51 -13.68 -5.80
C MET A 196 -30.45 -14.21 -6.89
N LYS A 197 -29.98 -14.26 -8.15
CA LYS A 197 -30.74 -14.86 -9.25
C LYS A 197 -31.02 -16.35 -9.02
N MET A 198 -30.01 -17.13 -8.62
CA MET A 198 -30.20 -18.55 -8.29
C MET A 198 -31.17 -18.76 -7.13
N ALA A 199 -31.13 -17.92 -6.10
CA ALA A 199 -32.05 -18.01 -4.97
C ALA A 199 -33.51 -17.74 -5.40
N LEU A 200 -33.73 -16.73 -6.25
CA LEU A 200 -35.03 -16.41 -6.82
C LEU A 200 -35.54 -17.56 -7.72
N ASP A 201 -34.69 -18.07 -8.61
CA ASP A 201 -35.04 -19.17 -9.53
C ASP A 201 -35.37 -20.46 -8.75
N CYS A 202 -34.56 -20.82 -7.75
CA CYS A 202 -34.84 -21.95 -6.86
C CYS A 202 -36.14 -21.77 -6.07
N GLY A 203 -36.40 -20.56 -5.56
CA GLY A 203 -37.64 -20.24 -4.85
C GLY A 203 -38.88 -20.43 -5.74
N ALA A 204 -38.82 -19.89 -6.96
CA ALA A 204 -39.91 -20.02 -7.93
C ALA A 204 -40.14 -21.47 -8.37
N HIS A 205 -39.07 -22.21 -8.69
CA HIS A 205 -39.15 -23.62 -9.06
C HIS A 205 -39.68 -24.51 -7.93
N SER A 206 -39.30 -24.21 -6.69
CA SER A 206 -39.74 -25.00 -5.54
C SER A 206 -41.23 -24.79 -5.24
N ILE A 207 -41.74 -23.53 -5.30
CA ILE A 207 -43.18 -23.28 -5.20
C ILE A 207 -43.94 -24.03 -6.29
N GLN A 208 -43.48 -23.92 -7.55
CA GLN A 208 -44.17 -24.52 -8.68
C GLN A 208 -44.23 -26.05 -8.53
N SER A 209 -43.11 -26.68 -8.21
CA SER A 209 -43.04 -28.14 -8.04
C SER A 209 -43.94 -28.64 -6.91
N PHE A 210 -44.04 -27.88 -5.81
CA PHE A 210 -44.88 -28.24 -4.67
C PHE A 210 -46.38 -28.03 -4.97
N SER A 211 -46.73 -26.99 -5.74
CA SER A 211 -48.09 -26.79 -6.26
C SER A 211 -48.50 -27.93 -7.21
N ASP A 212 -47.60 -28.35 -8.09
CA ASP A 212 -47.84 -29.46 -9.02
C ASP A 212 -47.98 -30.80 -8.25
N LEU A 213 -47.16 -31.01 -7.21
CA LEU A 213 -47.27 -32.16 -6.31
C LEU A 213 -48.63 -32.16 -5.59
N LYS A 214 -49.06 -31.02 -5.05
CA LYS A 214 -50.37 -30.88 -4.40
C LYS A 214 -51.48 -31.24 -5.38
N TRP A 215 -51.49 -30.64 -6.57
CA TRP A 215 -52.50 -30.93 -7.59
C TRP A 215 -52.52 -32.43 -7.97
N THR A 216 -51.35 -33.05 -8.10
CA THR A 216 -51.21 -34.48 -8.41
C THR A 216 -51.77 -35.35 -7.28
N ILE A 217 -51.46 -35.02 -6.02
CA ILE A 217 -51.98 -35.74 -4.85
C ILE A 217 -53.51 -35.58 -4.77
N GLN A 218 -54.01 -34.36 -4.89
CA GLN A 218 -55.45 -34.07 -4.83
C GLN A 218 -56.23 -34.80 -5.93
N SER A 219 -55.74 -34.77 -7.17
CA SER A 219 -56.38 -35.48 -8.30
C SER A 219 -56.29 -37.00 -8.19
N SER A 220 -55.22 -37.54 -7.61
CA SER A 220 -55.07 -39.00 -7.41
C SER A 220 -55.97 -39.51 -6.29
N ILE A 221 -56.18 -38.74 -5.22
CA ILE A 221 -57.05 -39.10 -4.08
C ILE A 221 -58.51 -39.21 -4.51
N MET A 222 -59.00 -38.28 -5.33
CA MET A 222 -60.37 -38.30 -5.83
C MET A 222 -60.72 -39.54 -6.67
N GLY A 223 -59.72 -40.30 -7.13
CA GLY A 223 -59.89 -41.53 -7.91
C GLY A 223 -59.78 -42.83 -7.13
N LEU A 224 -59.52 -42.79 -5.81
CA LEU A 224 -59.20 -43.97 -4.99
C LEU A 224 -60.38 -44.55 -4.19
N ASP A 225 -61.58 -43.96 -4.30
CA ASP A 225 -62.81 -44.41 -3.62
C ASP A 225 -62.62 -44.59 -2.10
N LEU A 226 -61.84 -43.67 -1.51
CA LEU A 226 -61.55 -43.63 -0.08
C LEU A 226 -62.78 -43.16 0.71
N ASP A 227 -62.83 -43.52 1.99
CA ASP A 227 -63.84 -42.93 2.87
C ASP A 227 -63.59 -41.42 3.04
N THR A 228 -64.66 -40.67 3.28
CA THR A 228 -64.59 -39.21 3.43
C THR A 228 -63.69 -38.75 4.57
N GLU A 229 -63.44 -39.60 5.57
CA GLU A 229 -62.66 -39.24 6.77
C GLU A 229 -61.14 -39.34 6.49
N THR A 230 -60.72 -40.37 5.77
CA THR A 230 -59.35 -40.56 5.27
C THR A 230 -59.00 -39.58 4.17
N GLU A 231 -59.93 -39.27 3.26
CA GLU A 231 -59.75 -38.23 2.24
C GLU A 231 -59.50 -36.85 2.90
N GLN A 232 -60.32 -36.48 3.89
CA GLN A 232 -60.17 -35.22 4.63
C GLN A 232 -58.85 -35.17 5.44
N SER A 233 -58.45 -36.30 6.02
CA SER A 233 -57.18 -36.43 6.75
C SER A 233 -55.97 -36.19 5.84
N ILE A 234 -55.99 -36.74 4.62
CA ILE A 234 -54.89 -36.55 3.67
C ILE A 234 -54.83 -35.09 3.20
N PHE A 235 -55.98 -34.44 2.94
CA PHE A 235 -56.00 -33.01 2.61
C PHE A 235 -55.42 -32.14 3.73
N ASN A 236 -55.78 -32.41 4.98
CA ASN A 236 -55.24 -31.67 6.13
C ASN A 236 -53.71 -31.83 6.27
N ILE A 237 -53.17 -33.02 6.00
CA ILE A 237 -51.71 -33.27 6.03
C ILE A 237 -51.00 -32.51 4.90
N VAL A 238 -51.59 -32.50 3.70
CA VAL A 238 -51.06 -31.76 2.55
C VAL A 238 -51.07 -30.25 2.80
N ASP A 239 -52.11 -29.72 3.43
CA ASP A 239 -52.20 -28.30 3.78
C ASP A 239 -51.22 -27.92 4.91
N GLN A 240 -51.00 -28.78 5.91
CA GLN A 240 -49.95 -28.56 6.91
C GLN A 240 -48.54 -28.59 6.30
N LEU A 241 -48.29 -29.49 5.34
CA LEU A 241 -47.03 -29.52 4.61
C LEU A 241 -46.84 -28.25 3.77
N MET A 242 -47.92 -27.67 3.22
CA MET A 242 -47.85 -26.37 2.56
C MET A 242 -47.47 -25.23 3.51
N GLU A 243 -48.11 -25.14 4.68
CA GLU A 243 -47.76 -24.12 5.67
C GLU A 243 -46.29 -24.23 6.11
N GLN A 244 -45.80 -25.45 6.34
CA GLN A 244 -44.39 -25.68 6.68
C GLN A 244 -43.44 -25.26 5.54
N PHE A 245 -43.80 -25.56 4.30
CA PHE A 245 -43.03 -25.19 3.12
C PHE A 245 -42.98 -23.66 2.92
N GLU A 246 -44.12 -22.96 3.08
CA GLU A 246 -44.19 -21.50 3.04
C GLU A 246 -43.32 -20.86 4.13
N HIS A 247 -43.33 -21.45 5.33
CA HIS A 247 -42.49 -20.97 6.43
C HIS A 247 -40.99 -21.16 6.16
N GLN A 248 -40.61 -22.27 5.53
CA GLN A 248 -39.22 -22.51 5.09
C GLN A 248 -38.82 -21.53 3.98
N GLN A 249 -39.73 -21.18 3.07
CA GLN A 249 -39.51 -20.16 2.05
C GLN A 249 -39.31 -18.76 2.65
N ALA A 250 -39.98 -18.43 3.75
CA ALA A 250 -39.74 -17.18 4.47
C ALA A 250 -38.27 -17.07 4.94
N SER A 251 -37.62 -18.18 5.27
CA SER A 251 -36.19 -18.21 5.62
C SER A 251 -35.29 -17.90 4.40
N THR A 252 -35.70 -18.29 3.19
CA THR A 252 -34.98 -17.93 1.94
C THR A 252 -35.02 -16.42 1.69
N ARG A 253 -36.14 -15.75 2.02
CA ARG A 253 -36.24 -14.28 1.94
C ARG A 253 -35.29 -13.57 2.92
N ILE A 254 -34.99 -14.17 4.06
CA ILE A 254 -33.99 -13.65 4.99
C ILE A 254 -32.59 -13.65 4.34
N ILE A 255 -32.23 -14.73 3.64
CA ILE A 255 -30.96 -14.83 2.90
C ILE A 255 -30.88 -13.76 1.81
N GLU A 256 -31.96 -13.50 1.08
CA GLU A 256 -32.03 -12.42 0.09
C GLU A 256 -31.77 -11.04 0.70
N ASN A 257 -32.35 -10.76 1.88
CA ASN A 257 -32.13 -9.50 2.59
C ASN A 257 -30.67 -9.35 3.04
N TYR A 258 -30.02 -10.43 3.50
CA TYR A 258 -28.60 -10.40 3.82
C TYR A 258 -27.73 -10.15 2.57
N ILE A 259 -28.02 -10.81 1.46
CA ILE A 259 -27.30 -10.60 0.19
C ILE A 259 -27.46 -9.14 -0.28
N ARG A 260 -28.67 -8.58 -0.18
CA ARG A 260 -28.94 -7.17 -0.52
C ARG A 260 -28.14 -6.21 0.37
N SER A 261 -28.13 -6.44 1.68
CA SER A 261 -27.36 -5.62 2.62
C SER A 261 -25.85 -5.70 2.36
N VAL A 262 -25.31 -6.90 2.08
CA VAL A 262 -23.90 -7.07 1.70
C VAL A 262 -23.59 -6.31 0.40
N LYS A 263 -24.49 -6.36 -0.58
CA LYS A 263 -24.35 -5.62 -1.84
C LYS A 263 -24.34 -4.11 -1.60
N GLU A 264 -25.26 -3.58 -0.81
CA GLU A 264 -25.32 -2.16 -0.46
C GLU A 264 -24.04 -1.69 0.25
N ASN A 265 -23.52 -2.48 1.20
CA ASN A 265 -22.27 -2.18 1.90
C ASN A 265 -21.06 -2.19 0.94
N LEU A 266 -21.01 -3.14 0.00
CA LEU A 266 -19.95 -3.19 -1.01
C LEU A 266 -20.02 -2.02 -1.98
N SER A 267 -21.22 -1.60 -2.39
CA SER A 267 -21.39 -0.43 -3.25
C SER A 267 -21.03 0.88 -2.53
N GLN A 268 -21.28 0.99 -1.22
CA GLN A 268 -20.82 2.12 -0.40
C GLN A 268 -19.29 2.16 -0.27
N LEU A 269 -18.63 1.01 -0.07
CA LEU A 269 -17.15 0.91 -0.08
C LEU A 269 -16.55 1.34 -1.42
N ASN A 270 -17.19 0.95 -2.53
CA ASN A 270 -16.77 1.33 -3.87
C ASN A 270 -16.93 2.85 -4.12
N ALA A 271 -18.03 3.45 -3.63
CA ALA A 271 -18.25 4.90 -3.70
C ALA A 271 -17.30 5.70 -2.80
N GLY A 272 -16.98 5.17 -1.60
CA GLY A 272 -16.00 5.77 -0.68
C GLY A 272 -14.59 5.80 -1.25
N CYS A 273 -14.15 4.74 -1.94
CA CYS A 273 -12.85 4.71 -2.63
C CYS A 273 -12.75 5.68 -3.82
N ALA A 274 -13.87 6.14 -4.37
CA ALA A 274 -13.87 7.15 -5.45
C ALA A 274 -13.82 8.60 -4.91
N GLY A 275 -14.06 8.81 -3.61
CA GLY A 275 -14.15 10.14 -2.99
C GLY A 275 -12.81 10.75 -2.54
N GLU A 276 -11.73 9.96 -2.45
CA GLU A 276 -10.41 10.42 -1.97
C GLU A 276 -9.46 10.92 -3.08
N THR A 277 -9.98 11.16 -4.30
CA THR A 277 -9.19 11.68 -5.43
C THR A 277 -9.53 13.15 -5.76
N LYS A 278 -9.49 14.03 -4.77
CA LYS A 278 -9.46 15.48 -4.97
C LYS A 278 -8.40 16.15 -4.13
#